data_AF-A0A5K1GGN3-F1
#
_entry.id   AF-A0A5K1GGN3-F1
#
_cell.length_a   1.000
_cell.length_b   1.000
_cell.length_c   1.000
_cell.angle_alpha   90.00
_cell.angle_beta   90.00
_cell.angle_gamma   90.00
#
_symmetry.space_group_name_H-M   'P 1'
#
loop_
_entity.id
_entity.type
_entity.pdbx_description
1 polymer ?
#
loop_
_entity_poly.entity_id
_entity_poly.type
_entity_poly.pdbx_seq_one_letter_code
_entity_poly.pdbx_strand_id
1 'polypeptide(L)' 'ATQRSGRPIKSICSRLKAKEGRIRGNLMGKRVDFSARTVITPDPTINIDELGVPWSIALNLTYPETVTPYNIE' A
#
# COMPACT_ATOMS: atom_id res chain seq x y z
N ALA A 1 -21.63 -23.45 -17.16
CA ALA A 1 -21.17 -23.00 -18.50
C ALA A 1 -19.65 -22.88 -18.47
N THR A 2 -18.97 -23.57 -19.38
CA THR A 2 -17.52 -23.76 -19.38
C THR A 2 -16.95 -23.07 -20.62
N GLN A 3 -15.79 -22.43 -20.50
CA GLN A 3 -15.11 -21.86 -21.67
C GLN A 3 -14.64 -22.97 -22.61
N ARG A 4 -14.36 -22.65 -23.88
CA ARG A 4 -13.79 -23.59 -24.86
C ARG A 4 -12.47 -24.24 -24.41
N SER A 5 -11.77 -23.62 -23.46
CA SER A 5 -10.54 -24.12 -22.83
C SER A 5 -10.78 -25.00 -21.59
N GLY A 6 -12.03 -25.38 -21.29
CA GLY A 6 -12.36 -26.16 -20.09
C GLY A 6 -12.35 -25.36 -18.78
N ARG A 7 -11.91 -24.10 -18.79
CA ARG A 7 -11.95 -23.23 -17.61
C ARG A 7 -13.40 -22.83 -17.27
N PRO A 8 -13.84 -22.95 -16.01
CA PRO A 8 -15.16 -22.47 -15.62
C PRO A 8 -15.28 -20.95 -15.84
N ILE A 9 -16.42 -20.52 -16.40
CA ILE A 9 -16.69 -19.10 -16.66
C ILE A 9 -16.86 -18.37 -15.32
N LYS A 10 -16.05 -17.33 -15.07
CA LYS A 10 -16.21 -16.45 -13.91
C LYS A 10 -17.47 -15.58 -14.08
N SER A 11 -18.56 -15.99 -13.44
CA SER A 11 -19.80 -15.21 -13.33
C SER A 11 -19.60 -13.92 -12.53
N ILE A 12 -20.54 -12.97 -12.67
CA ILE A 12 -20.52 -11.71 -11.90
C ILE A 12 -20.52 -12.01 -10.40
N CYS A 13 -21.36 -12.94 -9.96
CA CYS A 13 -21.43 -13.38 -8.57
C CYS A 13 -20.07 -13.90 -8.07
N SER A 14 -19.36 -14.69 -8.88
CA SER A 14 -18.01 -15.19 -8.55
C SER A 14 -16.94 -14.10 -8.54
N ARG A 15 -17.14 -12.96 -9.23
CA ARG A 15 -16.22 -11.82 -9.18
C ARG A 15 -16.46 -10.95 -7.94
N LEU A 16 -17.69 -10.89 -7.45
CA LEU A 16 -18.06 -10.08 -6.28
C LEU A 16 -17.82 -10.81 -4.97
N LYS A 17 -18.18 -12.10 -4.90
CA LYS A 17 -18.06 -12.96 -3.72
C LYS A 17 -16.66 -13.59 -3.64
N ALA A 18 -16.32 -14.14 -2.46
CA ALA A 18 -15.04 -14.77 -2.09
C ALA A 18 -13.91 -13.82 -1.65
N LYS A 19 -12.82 -14.41 -1.13
CA LYS A 19 -11.66 -13.70 -0.57
C LYS A 19 -11.03 -12.71 -1.53
N GLU A 20 -10.79 -13.21 -2.74
CA GLU A 20 -10.20 -12.49 -3.87
C GLU A 20 -11.28 -11.83 -4.74
N GLY A 21 -12.53 -11.78 -4.25
CA GLY A 21 -13.62 -11.07 -4.88
C GLY A 21 -13.48 -9.56 -4.70
N ARG A 22 -14.18 -8.78 -5.50
CA ARG A 22 -14.04 -7.31 -5.53
C ARG A 22 -14.33 -6.66 -4.18
N ILE A 23 -15.31 -7.16 -3.43
CA ILE A 23 -15.68 -6.55 -2.14
C ILE A 23 -14.51 -6.65 -1.16
N ARG A 24 -13.99 -7.87 -0.93
CA ARG A 24 -12.94 -8.06 0.08
C ARG A 24 -11.53 -7.76 -0.43
N GLY A 25 -11.22 -8.14 -1.66
CA GLY A 25 -9.87 -8.03 -2.23
C GLY A 25 -9.55 -6.66 -2.86
N ASN A 26 -10.56 -5.81 -3.10
CA ASN A 26 -10.35 -4.51 -3.74
C ASN A 26 -11.00 -3.34 -2.99
N LEU A 27 -12.18 -3.51 -2.41
CA LEU A 27 -12.89 -2.43 -1.72
C LEU A 27 -12.52 -2.36 -0.23
N MET A 28 -12.50 -3.50 0.48
CA MET A 28 -12.12 -3.54 1.90
C MET A 28 -10.61 -3.43 2.13
N GLY A 29 -9.81 -3.94 1.20
CA GLY A 29 -8.36 -3.81 1.20
C GLY A 29 -7.88 -3.50 -0.21
N LYS A 30 -7.06 -2.46 -0.34
CA LYS A 30 -6.43 -2.08 -1.60
C LYS A 30 -4.94 -1.86 -1.38
N ARG A 31 -4.17 -1.97 -2.46
CA ARG A 31 -2.78 -1.50 -2.46
C ARG A 31 -2.80 0.04 -2.40
N VAL A 32 -1.84 0.59 -1.69
CA VAL A 32 -1.71 2.03 -1.45
C VAL A 32 -0.34 2.49 -1.95
N ASP A 33 -0.33 3.69 -2.53
CA ASP A 33 0.89 4.39 -2.88
C ASP A 33 1.51 5.07 -1.64
N PHE A 34 2.72 5.62 -1.77
CA PHE A 34 3.46 6.27 -0.67
C PHE A 34 3.66 5.35 0.57
N SER A 35 3.95 4.08 0.34
CA SER A 35 4.28 3.12 1.39
C SER A 35 5.62 2.42 1.11
N ALA A 36 6.36 2.07 2.16
CA ALA A 36 7.62 1.34 2.07
C ALA A 36 7.69 0.24 3.15
N ARG A 37 8.50 -0.79 2.90
CA ARG A 37 8.74 -1.90 3.84
C ARG A 37 10.20 -2.33 3.75
N THR A 38 10.86 -2.46 4.89
CA THR A 38 12.26 -2.93 5.01
C THR A 38 12.42 -3.85 6.22
N VAL A 39 13.59 -4.46 6.35
CA VAL A 39 13.98 -5.31 7.49
C VAL A 39 14.33 -4.43 8.70
N ILE A 40 13.89 -4.82 9.88
CA ILE A 40 14.16 -4.10 11.14
C ILE A 40 15.52 -4.51 11.73
N THR A 41 16.18 -3.59 12.42
CA THR A 41 17.44 -3.81 13.16
C THR A 41 17.34 -3.07 14.50
N PRO A 42 17.80 -3.65 15.63
CA PRO A 42 17.75 -2.97 16.91
C PRO A 42 18.74 -1.80 16.95
N ASP A 43 18.32 -0.66 17.50
CA ASP A 43 19.17 0.50 17.78
C ASP A 43 18.80 1.04 19.18
N PRO A 44 19.72 1.03 20.16
CA PRO A 44 19.46 1.52 21.51
C PRO A 44 19.65 3.04 21.65
N THR A 45 20.11 3.74 20.61
CA THR A 45 20.43 5.17 20.68
C THR A 45 19.27 6.09 20.32
N ILE A 46 18.23 5.55 19.67
CA ILE A 46 17.03 6.28 19.27
C ILE A 46 16.00 6.35 20.41
N ASN A 47 15.22 7.42 20.44
CA ASN A 47 14.14 7.59 21.41
C ASN A 47 12.95 6.65 21.12
N ILE A 48 12.05 6.50 22.10
CA ILE A 48 10.88 5.59 22.01
C ILE A 48 9.93 6.01 20.88
N ASP A 49 9.89 7.29 20.54
CA ASP A 49 9.07 7.90 19.49
C ASP A 49 9.79 8.05 18.13
N GLU A 50 11.03 7.58 18.03
CA GLU A 50 11.85 7.68 16.81
C GLU A 50 11.91 6.37 16.01
N LEU A 51 12.12 6.51 14.70
CA LEU A 51 12.30 5.39 13.77
C LEU A 51 13.39 5.72 12.75
N GLY A 52 14.35 4.82 12.58
CA GLY A 52 15.35 4.94 11.52
C GLY A 52 14.75 4.70 10.13
N VAL A 53 14.79 5.73 9.26
CA VAL A 53 14.37 5.63 7.86
C VAL A 53 15.61 5.68 6.94
N PRO A 54 15.84 4.66 6.09
CA PRO A 54 16.94 4.69 5.12
C PRO A 54 16.84 5.83 4.12
N TRP A 55 17.99 6.41 3.75
CA TRP A 55 18.08 7.47 2.74
C TRP A 55 17.44 7.11 1.41
N SER A 56 17.60 5.86 0.96
CA SER A 56 16.97 5.38 -0.28
C SER A 56 15.44 5.42 -0.25
N ILE A 57 14.82 5.28 0.92
CA ILE A 57 13.37 5.36 1.10
C ILE A 57 12.95 6.84 1.25
N ALA A 58 13.66 7.60 2.07
CA ALA A 58 13.36 9.01 2.32
C ALA A 58 13.41 9.87 1.05
N LEU A 59 14.37 9.61 0.15
CA LEU A 59 14.48 10.34 -1.12
C LEU A 59 13.36 10.02 -2.13
N ASN A 60 12.69 8.88 -1.98
CA ASN A 60 11.61 8.45 -2.87
C ASN A 60 10.21 8.83 -2.35
N LEU A 61 10.03 8.92 -1.04
CA LEU A 61 8.74 9.27 -0.43
C LEU A 61 8.63 10.78 -0.24
N THR A 62 7.65 11.40 -0.90
CA THR A 62 7.41 12.84 -0.82
C THR A 62 6.15 13.17 -0.04
N TYR A 63 6.13 14.32 0.63
CA TYR A 63 4.94 14.88 1.26
C TYR A 63 4.59 16.22 0.58
N PRO A 64 3.34 16.40 0.09
CA PRO A 64 2.93 17.67 -0.48
C PRO A 64 2.61 18.66 0.65
N GLU A 65 3.50 19.62 0.86
CA GLU A 65 3.27 20.72 1.79
C GLU A 65 2.64 21.91 1.05
N THR A 66 1.59 22.49 1.63
CA THR A 66 0.98 23.71 1.10
C THR A 66 1.83 24.92 1.45
N VAL A 67 2.09 25.77 0.46
CA VAL A 67 2.84 27.01 0.65
C VAL A 67 2.04 27.97 1.54
N THR A 68 2.73 28.50 2.54
CA THR A 68 2.29 29.51 3.49
C THR A 68 3.32 30.64 3.51
N PRO A 69 2.97 31.83 4.03
CA PRO A 69 3.95 32.91 4.18
C PRO A 69 5.16 32.56 5.06
N TYR A 70 5.08 31.49 5.88
CA TYR A 70 6.13 31.08 6.81
C TYR A 70 7.12 30.05 6.24
N ASN A 71 6.76 29.35 5.16
CA ASN A 71 7.59 28.31 4.51
C ASN A 71 7.83 28.63 3.03
N ILE A 72 7.77 29.93 2.68
CA ILE A 72 7.98 30.42 1.32
C ILE A 72 9.47 30.49 0.93
N GLU A 73 10.35 30.62 1.93
CA GLU A 73 11.81 30.56 1.80
C GLU A 73 12.34 29.16 2.10
#